data_AF-A0A923TCQ3-F1
#
_entry.id   AF-A0A923TCQ3-F1
#
_cell.length_a   1.000
_cell.length_b   1.000
_cell.length_c   1.000
_cell.angle_alpha   90.00
_cell.angle_beta   90.00
_cell.angle_gamma   90.00
#
_symmetry.space_group_name_H-M   'P 1'
#
loop_
_entity.id
_entity.type
_entity.pdbx_description
1 polymer ?
#
loop_
_entity_poly.entity_id
_entity_poly.type
_entity_poly.pdbx_seq_one_letter_code
_entity_poly.pdbx_strand_id
1 'polypeptide(L)'
;RQGDWKLAFCSGSGGWSDPKDAAAATQGLPPVQLYNLAADPGETRNLALAQPERVAQLTAVMERIIADGRSTPGKPQRNDVQVTLFKKVVSEIAKPRGD
;
A
#
# COMPACT_ATOMS: atom_id res chain seq x y z
N ARG A 1 -1.62 8.82 -3.71
CA ARG A 1 -1.78 9.05 -5.18
C ARG A 1 -1.01 10.31 -5.53
N GLN A 2 -0.39 10.38 -6.70
CA GLN A 2 0.25 11.59 -7.24
C GLN A 2 -0.02 11.64 -8.74
N GLY A 3 -0.74 12.68 -9.19
CA GLY A 3 -1.25 12.75 -10.57
C GLY A 3 -2.07 11.51 -10.91
N ASP A 4 -1.74 10.85 -12.01
CA ASP A 4 -2.43 9.63 -12.48
C ASP A 4 -2.03 8.36 -11.72
N TRP A 5 -1.00 8.41 -10.87
CA TRP A 5 -0.42 7.22 -10.28
C TRP A 5 -0.92 6.96 -8.86
N LYS A 6 -1.38 5.73 -8.62
CA LYS A 6 -1.72 5.23 -7.28
C LYS A 6 -0.75 4.11 -6.90
N LEU A 7 -0.13 4.25 -5.74
CA LEU A 7 0.62 3.18 -5.07
C LEU A 7 -0.16 2.75 -3.82
N ALA A 8 -0.39 1.45 -3.67
CA ALA A 8 -0.96 0.84 -2.48
C ALA A 8 0.07 -0.08 -1.82
N PHE A 9 0.22 0.01 -0.49
CA PHE A 9 1.19 -0.76 0.29
C PHE A 9 0.56 -2.05 0.84
N CYS A 10 0.05 -2.89 -0.06
CA CYS A 10 -0.54 -4.19 0.25
C CYS A 10 -0.35 -5.17 -0.90
N SER A 11 -0.20 -6.47 -0.57
CA SER A 11 -0.09 -7.53 -1.57
C SER A 11 -1.42 -7.89 -2.23
N GLY A 12 -2.52 -7.80 -1.49
CA GLY A 12 -3.88 -8.12 -1.94
C GLY A 12 -4.81 -6.93 -1.76
N SER A 13 -6.06 -7.17 -1.34
CA SER A 13 -7.08 -6.12 -1.27
C SER A 13 -6.96 -5.16 -0.07
N GLY A 14 -5.94 -5.29 0.79
CA GLY A 14 -5.93 -4.62 2.09
C GLY A 14 -6.92 -5.19 3.11
N GLY A 15 -7.45 -6.39 2.87
CA GLY A 15 -8.28 -7.16 3.83
C GLY A 15 -9.79 -7.23 3.54
N TRP A 16 -10.30 -6.47 2.57
CA TRP A 16 -11.73 -6.39 2.22
C TRP A 16 -12.27 -7.50 1.31
N SER A 17 -11.49 -7.97 0.34
CA SER A 17 -11.91 -8.92 -0.69
C SER A 17 -10.79 -9.90 -1.03
N ASP A 18 -11.11 -10.96 -1.76
CA ASP A 18 -10.10 -11.90 -2.23
C ASP A 18 -9.33 -11.33 -3.45
N PRO A 19 -8.02 -11.65 -3.57
CA PRO A 19 -7.20 -12.27 -2.55
C PRO A 19 -6.88 -11.27 -1.41
N LYS A 20 -7.03 -11.74 -0.16
CA LYS A 20 -6.55 -11.00 1.02
C LYS A 20 -5.02 -10.97 1.05
N ASP A 21 -4.45 -9.99 1.75
CA ASP A 21 -2.99 -9.74 1.77
C ASP A 21 -2.15 -10.98 2.15
N ALA A 22 -2.58 -11.77 3.14
CA ALA A 22 -1.86 -12.98 3.54
C ALA A 22 -1.86 -14.07 2.45
N ALA A 23 -2.98 -14.23 1.74
CA ALA A 23 -3.09 -15.18 0.63
C ALA A 23 -2.26 -14.69 -0.57
N ALA A 24 -2.35 -13.40 -0.89
CA ALA A 24 -1.56 -12.76 -1.94
C ALA A 24 -0.05 -12.87 -1.67
N ALA A 25 0.38 -12.65 -0.42
CA ALA A 25 1.79 -12.81 -0.03
C ALA A 25 2.25 -14.27 -0.17
N THR A 26 1.43 -15.24 0.23
CA THR A 26 1.71 -16.68 0.04
C THR A 26 1.83 -17.05 -1.45
N GLN A 27 1.10 -16.35 -2.32
CA GLN A 27 1.20 -16.51 -3.78
C GLN A 27 2.42 -15.81 -4.39
N GLY A 28 3.26 -15.14 -3.58
CA GLY A 28 4.43 -14.40 -4.05
C GLY A 28 4.08 -13.11 -4.79
N LEU A 29 2.86 -12.57 -4.61
CA LEU A 29 2.50 -11.29 -5.20
C LEU A 29 3.30 -10.15 -4.57
N PRO A 30 3.62 -9.08 -5.33
CA PRO A 30 4.42 -7.98 -4.83
C PRO A 30 3.81 -7.35 -3.56
N PRO A 31 4.61 -6.84 -2.62
CA PRO A 31 4.12 -6.21 -1.38
C PRO A 31 3.42 -4.87 -1.60
N VAL A 32 3.44 -4.37 -2.83
CA VAL A 32 2.81 -3.13 -3.25
C VAL A 32 2.08 -3.33 -4.57
N GLN A 33 1.11 -2.46 -4.83
CA GLN A 33 0.41 -2.41 -6.11
C GLN A 33 0.50 -1.01 -6.69
N LEU A 34 0.90 -0.92 -7.96
CA LEU A 34 1.02 0.33 -8.69
C LEU A 34 0.03 0.35 -9.85
N TYR A 35 -0.79 1.40 -9.93
CA TYR A 35 -1.77 1.60 -10.99
C TYR A 35 -1.61 2.96 -11.65
N ASN A 36 -1.82 3.00 -12.96
CA ASN A 36 -1.99 4.23 -13.72
C ASN A 36 -3.49 4.46 -13.93
N LEU A 37 -4.08 5.37 -13.17
CA LEU A 37 -5.52 5.63 -13.16
C LEU A 37 -6.01 6.40 -14.39
N ALA A 38 -5.11 7.01 -15.19
CA ALA A 38 -5.51 7.59 -16.47
C ALA A 38 -5.75 6.51 -17.53
N ALA A 39 -4.97 5.43 -17.50
CA ALA A 39 -5.09 4.31 -18.43
C ALA A 39 -5.97 3.16 -17.90
N ASP A 40 -6.04 2.99 -16.58
CA ASP A 40 -6.71 1.89 -15.89
C ASP A 40 -7.38 2.41 -14.60
N PRO A 41 -8.53 3.12 -14.72
CA PRO A 41 -9.27 3.62 -13.57
C PRO A 41 -9.80 2.50 -12.65
N GLY A 42 -9.97 1.29 -13.20
CA GLY A 42 -10.47 0.12 -12.48
C GLY A 42 -9.41 -0.65 -11.70
N GLU A 43 -8.15 -0.21 -11.72
CA GLU A 43 -7.05 -0.83 -10.96
C GLU A 43 -6.88 -2.32 -11.28
N THR A 44 -7.03 -2.67 -12.57
CA THR A 44 -7.03 -4.05 -13.05
C THR A 44 -5.62 -4.60 -13.31
N ARG A 45 -4.64 -3.73 -13.57
CA ARG A 45 -3.28 -4.12 -13.94
C ARG A 45 -2.23 -3.55 -12.99
N ASN A 46 -1.71 -4.40 -12.10
CA ASN A 46 -0.61 -4.04 -11.22
C ASN A 46 0.72 -3.89 -12.01
N LEU A 47 1.29 -2.69 -11.97
CA LEU A 47 2.53 -2.30 -12.65
C LEU A 47 3.76 -2.31 -11.74
N ALA A 48 3.65 -2.75 -10.48
CA ALA A 48 4.72 -2.61 -9.49
C ALA A 48 6.05 -3.24 -9.95
N LEU A 49 6.00 -4.44 -10.53
CA LEU A 49 7.19 -5.12 -11.06
C LEU A 49 7.71 -4.51 -12.35
N ALA A 50 6.83 -3.91 -13.16
CA ALA A 50 7.18 -3.32 -14.44
C ALA A 50 7.72 -1.89 -14.32
N GLN A 51 7.43 -1.18 -13.22
CA GLN A 51 7.86 0.20 -13.00
C GLN A 51 8.43 0.42 -11.58
N PRO A 52 9.56 -0.22 -11.24
CA PRO A 52 10.17 -0.10 -9.91
C PRO A 52 10.57 1.35 -9.57
N GLU A 53 10.99 2.14 -10.56
CA GLU A 53 11.33 3.56 -10.35
C GLU A 53 10.11 4.38 -9.91
N ARG A 54 8.94 4.12 -10.48
CA ARG A 54 7.69 4.79 -10.11
C ARG A 54 7.25 4.39 -8.70
N VAL A 55 7.43 3.11 -8.35
CA VAL A 55 7.21 2.62 -6.98
C VAL A 55 8.12 3.37 -6.01
N ALA A 56 9.41 3.49 -6.30
CA ALA A 56 10.37 4.20 -5.46
C ALA A 56 10.00 5.69 -5.28
N GLN A 57 9.64 6.38 -6.36
CA GLN A 57 9.21 7.78 -6.32
C GLN A 57 7.99 7.99 -5.41
N LEU A 58 6.93 7.20 -5.59
CA LEU A 58 5.72 7.32 -4.79
C LEU A 58 5.92 6.87 -3.34
N THR A 59 6.86 5.94 -3.12
CA THR A 59 7.27 5.53 -1.77
C THR A 59 7.95 6.68 -1.05
N ALA A 60 8.91 7.36 -1.69
CA ALA A 60 9.58 8.53 -1.12
C ALA A 60 8.59 9.67 -0.78
N VAL A 61 7.56 9.87 -1.62
CA VAL A 61 6.48 10.83 -1.31
C VAL A 61 5.71 10.44 -0.05
N MET A 62 5.35 9.16 0.09
CA MET A 62 4.65 8.67 1.29
C MET A 62 5.53 8.77 2.54
N GLU A 63 6.80 8.40 2.46
CA GLU A 63 7.77 8.54 3.55
C GLU A 63 7.91 10.00 4.00
N ARG A 64 7.93 10.94 3.04
CA ARG A 64 7.95 12.37 3.35
C ARG A 64 6.69 12.80 4.08
N ILE A 65 5.50 12.37 3.65
CA ILE A 65 4.23 12.66 4.32
C ILE A 65 4.23 12.12 5.76
N ILE A 66 4.77 10.92 5.96
CA ILE A 66 4.91 10.32 7.29
C ILE A 66 5.85 11.16 8.16
N ALA A 67 7.02 11.53 7.63
CA ALA A 67 8.02 12.32 8.36
C ALA A 67 7.50 13.73 8.72
N ASP A 68 6.76 14.36 7.81
CA ASP A 68 6.16 15.67 8.04
C ASP A 68 4.87 15.59 8.89
N GLY A 69 4.30 14.39 9.04
CA GLY A 69 3.02 14.14 9.71
C GLY A 69 1.82 14.81 9.05
N ARG A 70 1.96 15.22 7.79
CA ARG A 70 0.94 15.91 6.99
C ARG A 70 1.27 15.87 5.51
N SER A 71 0.25 16.03 4.67
CA SER A 71 0.39 16.10 3.21
C SER A 71 0.17 17.50 2.62
N THR A 72 -0.16 18.50 3.45
CA THR A 72 -0.42 19.89 3.05
C THR A 72 0.72 20.81 3.49
N PRO A 73 0.94 21.96 2.83
CA PRO A 73 1.97 22.92 3.25
C PRO A 73 1.79 23.37 4.70
N GLY A 74 2.91 23.51 5.42
CA GLY A 74 2.91 23.99 6.80
C GLY A 74 4.06 23.39 7.60
N LYS A 75 4.11 23.73 8.89
CA LYS A 75 5.09 23.14 9.82
C LYS A 75 4.80 21.64 9.98
N PRO A 76 5.84 20.79 10.13
CA PRO A 76 5.66 19.38 10.47
C PRO A 76 4.81 19.18 11.72
N GLN A 77 4.03 18.12 11.72
CA GLN A 77 3.14 17.72 12.82
C GLN A 77 3.52 16.33 13.32
N ARG A 78 3.21 16.04 14.58
CA ARG A 78 3.43 14.72 15.15
C ARG A 78 2.29 13.79 14.73
N ASN A 79 2.61 12.62 14.17
CA ASN A 79 1.64 11.55 13.99
C ASN A 79 1.17 11.01 15.35
N ASP A 80 -0.10 10.64 15.47
CA ASP A 80 -0.64 10.07 16.72
C ASP A 80 0.08 8.78 17.12
N VAL A 81 0.48 7.98 16.12
CA VAL A 81 1.18 6.71 16.27
C VAL A 81 2.40 6.62 15.36
N GLN A 82 3.29 5.66 15.64
CA GLN A 82 4.36 5.31 14.72
C GLN A 82 3.76 4.66 13.46
N VAL A 83 4.03 5.24 12.30
CA VAL A 83 3.55 4.72 11.02
C VAL A 83 4.56 3.72 10.47
N THR A 84 4.08 2.53 10.10
CA THR A 84 4.87 1.51 9.40
C THR A 84 4.21 1.24 8.05
N LEU A 85 4.95 1.39 6.95
CA LEU A 85 4.39 1.24 5.60
C LEU A 85 4.02 -0.21 5.28
N PHE A 86 4.91 -1.13 5.65
CA PHE A 86 4.70 -2.56 5.45
C PHE A 86 4.25 -3.17 6.76
N LYS A 87 2.99 -3.56 6.84
CA LYS A 87 2.54 -4.39 7.95
C LYS A 87 3.30 -5.71 7.90
N LYS A 88 3.85 -6.13 9.04
CA LYS A 88 4.28 -7.52 9.18
C LYS A 88 3.06 -8.38 8.88
N VAL A 89 3.16 -9.29 7.94
CA VAL A 89 2.16 -10.35 7.76
C VAL A 89 2.29 -11.22 9.01
N VAL A 90 1.59 -10.82 10.07
CA VAL A 90 1.40 -11.68 11.22
C VAL A 90 0.56 -12.81 10.67
N SER A 91 1.07 -14.03 10.73
CA SER A 91 0.25 -15.21 10.59
C SER A 91 -0.81 -15.15 11.69
N GLU A 92 -1.94 -14.50 11.44
CA GLU A 92 -3.15 -14.72 12.22
C GLU A 92 -3.58 -16.16 11.93
N ILE A 93 -2.95 -17.09 12.64
CA ILE A 93 -3.51 -18.39 12.91
C ILE A 93 -4.85 -18.12 13.58
N ALA A 94 -5.92 -18.40 12.84
CA ALA A 94 -7.28 -18.66 13.29
C ALA A 94 -7.67 -18.09 14.67
N LYS A 95 -8.41 -16.97 14.69
CA LYS A 95 -9.47 -16.85 15.71
C LYS A 95 -10.66 -17.67 15.21
N PRO A 96 -11.10 -18.73 15.92
CA PRO A 96 -12.36 -19.38 15.58
C PRO A 96 -13.47 -18.33 15.69
N ARG A 97 -14.32 -18.25 14.66
CA ARG A 97 -15.62 -17.63 14.82
C ARG A 97 -16.34 -18.50 15.86
N GLY A 98 -16.64 -17.92 17.02
CA GLY A 98 -17.53 -18.55 17.99
C GLY A 98 -18.90 -18.74 17.34
N ASP A 99 -19.49 -19.90 17.61
CA ASP A 99 -20.84 -20.30 17.22
C ASP A 99 -21.93 -19.36 17.78
#